data_AF-A0A7S2UXA9-F1
#
_entry.id   AF-A0A7S2UXA9-F1
#
_cell.length_a   1.000
_cell.length_b   1.000
_cell.length_c   1.000
_cell.angle_alpha   90.00
_cell.angle_beta   90.00
_cell.angle_gamma   90.00
#
_symmetry.space_group_name_H-M   'P 1'
#
loop_
_entity.id
_entity.type
_entity.pdbx_description
1 polymer ?
#
loop_
_entity_poly.entity_id
_entity_poly.type
_entity_poly.pdbx_seq_one_letter_code
_entity_poly.pdbx_strand_id
1 'polypeptide(L)'
;MAKIHCFVLSLTILSLAAWNVGAFQLNIGSKLKNGNAKTQKSNLTFQPNWRNKMHNRVTSLHMVASYEDSETLGGNQQTHTQSQPDLSALVVKPGPLRIMFKGKAITFTGLCYLFWAFLWCGLSYPFLVPFWVWCLAFDRNCRCLVDEVVSIWARLSMLSMFYKPKVEGLENLPPKDETVVFMANHQSFLDIFTLSGFLPRRFKYISKVEILRIPLIGWAMNFAGHIAIQRASVASQIQVFRDAIKSLKDGNSVCIFPEGSRTRDGRMLPLKKGPFTIAKRAGVRIVPVSLGELFRYNPPSAWLPLGIPKDAVLKIHPPIETKGKSEAEVMELVRIAINSGLPDWQKAPSPTEKK
;
A
#
# COMPACT_ATOMS: atom_id res chain seq x y z
N MET A 1 -31.17 30.56 -2.37
CA MET A 1 -30.18 29.47 -2.42
C MET A 1 -28.77 29.97 -2.04
N ALA A 2 -28.60 30.51 -0.82
CA ALA A 2 -27.31 31.02 -0.33
C ALA A 2 -27.07 30.71 1.17
N LYS A 3 -27.89 29.86 1.78
CA LYS A 3 -27.79 29.50 3.22
C LYS A 3 -27.46 28.03 3.50
N ILE A 4 -27.17 27.23 2.46
CA ILE A 4 -26.79 25.81 2.62
C ILE A 4 -25.26 25.59 2.44
N HIS A 5 -24.54 26.54 1.84
CA HIS A 5 -23.09 26.42 1.63
C HIS A 5 -22.22 26.77 2.85
N CYS A 6 -22.76 27.43 3.88
CA CYS A 6 -22.00 27.71 5.11
C CYS A 6 -22.02 26.58 6.14
N PHE A 7 -22.99 25.65 6.08
CA PHE A 7 -23.12 24.61 7.13
C PHE A 7 -22.20 23.41 6.89
N VAL A 8 -21.81 23.14 5.64
CA VAL A 8 -20.91 22.03 5.28
C VAL A 8 -19.43 22.40 5.49
N LEU A 9 -19.06 23.69 5.47
CA LEU A 9 -17.69 24.12 5.73
C LEU A 9 -17.31 24.10 7.22
N SER A 10 -18.27 24.25 8.13
CA SER A 10 -18.00 24.33 9.57
C SER A 10 -17.76 22.96 10.21
N LEU A 11 -18.34 21.87 9.69
CA LEU A 11 -18.17 20.53 10.24
C LEU A 11 -16.86 19.83 9.82
N THR A 12 -16.26 20.24 8.69
CA THR A 12 -14.97 19.68 8.22
C THR A 12 -13.75 20.37 8.85
N ILE A 13 -13.93 21.60 9.37
CA ILE A 13 -12.87 22.36 10.04
C ILE A 13 -12.79 22.00 11.54
N LEU A 14 -13.91 21.61 12.16
CA LEU A 14 -13.93 21.16 13.56
C LEU A 14 -13.36 19.74 13.78
N SER A 15 -13.28 18.88 12.75
CA SER A 15 -12.62 17.56 12.87
C SER A 15 -11.09 17.61 12.75
N LEU A 16 -10.52 18.72 12.26
CA LEU A 16 -9.07 18.90 12.11
C LEU A 16 -8.44 19.68 13.28
N ALA A 17 -9.24 20.29 14.16
CA ALA A 17 -8.77 20.97 15.37
C ALA A 17 -8.73 20.04 16.62
N ALA A 18 -9.28 18.83 16.55
CA ALA A 18 -9.20 17.83 17.64
C ALA A 18 -7.87 17.04 17.67
N TRP A 19 -6.90 17.39 16.82
CA TRP A 19 -5.57 16.78 16.75
C TRP A 19 -4.49 17.71 17.33
N ASN A 20 -4.64 18.17 18.59
CA ASN A 20 -3.53 18.62 19.46
C ASN A 20 -4.02 19.19 20.80
N VAL A 21 -4.46 18.33 21.73
CA VAL A 21 -4.35 18.55 23.19
C VAL A 21 -4.24 17.12 23.76
N GLY A 22 -3.13 16.67 24.31
CA GLY A 22 -2.61 17.13 25.60
C GLY A 22 -3.28 16.30 26.71
N ALA A 23 -2.47 15.52 27.43
CA ALA A 23 -2.88 14.54 28.42
C ALA A 23 -3.95 15.04 29.42
N PHE A 24 -4.91 14.16 29.75
CA PHE A 24 -5.66 14.27 31.00
C PHE A 24 -5.83 12.86 31.58
N GLN A 25 -5.09 12.59 32.66
CA GLN A 25 -5.37 11.47 33.55
C GLN A 25 -6.70 11.73 34.25
N LEU A 26 -7.62 10.78 34.19
CA LEU A 26 -8.73 10.70 35.11
C LEU A 26 -8.53 9.49 36.02
N ASN A 27 -8.20 9.83 37.27
CA ASN A 27 -8.20 8.98 38.43
C ASN A 27 -9.67 8.64 38.75
N ILE A 28 -10.04 7.37 38.65
CA ILE A 28 -11.34 6.89 39.13
C ILE A 28 -11.08 5.72 40.07
N GLY A 29 -11.09 6.04 41.36
CA GLY A 29 -11.23 5.03 42.39
C GLY A 29 -12.60 4.39 42.31
N SER A 30 -12.65 3.06 42.25
CA SER A 30 -13.79 2.31 42.76
C SER A 30 -13.29 1.03 43.41
N LYS A 31 -13.57 0.95 44.72
CA LYS A 31 -13.54 -0.29 45.50
C LYS A 31 -14.43 -1.33 44.81
N LEU A 32 -14.01 -2.59 44.77
CA LEU A 32 -14.75 -3.70 45.37
C LEU A 32 -14.05 -5.06 45.18
N LYS A 33 -14.02 -5.78 46.31
CA LYS A 33 -14.03 -7.24 46.51
C LYS A 33 -12.70 -8.02 46.50
N ASN A 34 -12.32 -8.32 47.75
CA ASN A 34 -11.54 -9.45 48.21
C ASN A 34 -11.80 -10.76 47.44
N GLY A 35 -10.71 -11.44 47.10
CA GLY A 35 -10.68 -12.85 46.73
C GLY A 35 -9.26 -13.38 46.89
N ASN A 36 -9.05 -14.18 47.93
CA ASN A 36 -7.78 -14.83 48.28
C ASN A 36 -7.23 -15.72 47.15
N ALA A 37 -5.95 -15.57 46.82
CA ALA A 37 -5.13 -16.69 46.36
C ALA A 37 -3.65 -16.44 46.71
N LYS A 38 -3.12 -17.34 47.53
CA LYS A 38 -1.71 -17.43 47.94
C LYS A 38 -0.81 -17.70 46.74
N THR A 39 0.31 -16.99 46.61
CA THR A 39 1.51 -17.53 45.93
C THR A 39 2.78 -16.78 46.35
N GLN A 40 3.58 -17.48 47.16
CA GLN A 40 5.05 -17.66 47.07
C GLN A 40 5.91 -16.44 46.70
N LYS A 41 6.60 -15.89 47.72
CA LYS A 41 7.75 -14.99 47.55
C LYS A 41 8.96 -15.80 47.08
N SER A 42 9.54 -15.42 45.94
CA SER A 42 10.95 -15.69 45.62
C SER A 42 11.62 -14.36 45.27
N ASN A 43 12.57 -13.96 46.10
CA ASN A 43 13.48 -12.85 45.85
C ASN A 43 14.39 -13.19 44.67
N LEU A 44 14.57 -12.26 43.73
CA LEU A 44 15.82 -12.09 43.00
C LEU A 44 15.90 -10.67 42.42
N THR A 45 16.88 -9.96 42.95
CA THR A 45 17.27 -8.58 42.70
C THR A 45 17.87 -8.43 41.31
N PHE A 46 17.46 -7.41 40.55
CA PHE A 46 18.14 -6.99 39.33
C PHE A 46 18.32 -5.46 39.39
N GLN A 47 19.56 -5.00 39.55
CA GLN A 47 19.95 -3.59 39.49
C GLN A 47 20.70 -3.31 38.16
N PRO A 48 20.53 -2.13 37.55
CA PRO A 48 20.97 -1.81 36.20
C PRO A 48 22.33 -1.10 36.19
N ASN A 49 23.21 -1.39 35.23
CA ASN A 49 24.44 -0.63 35.04
C ASN A 49 24.58 -0.11 33.60
N TRP A 50 24.16 1.15 33.42
CA TRP A 50 24.56 2.03 32.32
C TRP A 50 25.19 3.28 32.95
N ARG A 51 26.51 3.41 32.90
CA ARG A 51 27.30 4.66 32.80
C ARG A 51 28.77 4.41 33.12
N ASN A 52 29.61 5.20 32.44
CA ASN A 52 31.03 5.44 32.65
C ASN A 52 32.02 4.46 32.02
N LYS A 53 32.43 4.78 30.78
CA LYS A 53 33.85 4.91 30.47
C LYS A 53 34.08 5.90 29.32
N MET A 54 34.50 7.11 29.68
CA MET A 54 35.05 8.12 28.80
C MET A 54 36.19 8.79 29.59
N HIS A 55 37.44 8.67 29.14
CA HIS A 55 38.39 9.79 28.94
C HIS A 55 39.86 9.36 28.86
N ASN A 56 40.58 10.16 28.04
CA ASN A 56 42.04 10.36 27.87
C ASN A 56 42.70 9.55 26.73
N ARG A 57 43.38 10.13 25.72
CA ARG A 57 43.95 11.47 25.44
C ARG A 57 44.14 11.62 23.90
N VAL A 58 43.75 12.72 23.23
CA VAL A 58 44.46 14.01 22.94
C VAL A 58 45.64 13.86 21.95
N THR A 59 45.43 14.21 20.66
CA THR A 59 45.97 15.37 19.87
C THR A 59 47.50 15.38 19.66
N SER A 60 48.08 15.44 18.45
CA SER A 60 48.13 16.61 17.53
C SER A 60 49.18 16.45 16.39
N LEU A 61 49.22 17.42 15.45
CA LEU A 61 50.19 17.70 14.32
C LEU A 61 49.97 16.93 12.99
N HIS A 62 50.01 17.51 11.77
CA HIS A 62 50.35 18.85 11.24
C HIS A 62 49.72 19.11 9.84
N MET A 63 49.49 20.39 9.51
CA MET A 63 49.23 20.95 8.17
C MET A 63 50.55 21.26 7.44
N VAL A 64 50.63 20.98 6.11
CA VAL A 64 51.42 21.71 5.07
C VAL A 64 50.76 21.36 3.71
N ALA A 65 49.98 22.25 3.08
CA ALA A 65 50.32 23.26 2.06
C ALA A 65 50.65 22.72 0.63
N SER A 66 49.70 22.98 -0.29
CA SER A 66 49.82 23.45 -1.69
C SER A 66 50.88 22.89 -2.64
N TYR A 67 50.41 22.37 -3.78
CA TYR A 67 51.03 22.58 -5.10
C TYR A 67 49.95 22.50 -6.20
N GLU A 68 49.75 23.61 -6.92
CA GLU A 68 49.10 23.63 -8.24
C GLU A 68 50.15 23.18 -9.27
N ASP A 69 49.75 22.33 -10.21
CA ASP A 69 50.29 22.38 -11.56
C ASP A 69 49.20 21.93 -12.54
N SER A 70 48.87 22.86 -13.43
CA SER A 70 48.08 22.66 -14.63
C SER A 70 48.94 22.00 -15.70
N GLU A 71 48.45 20.94 -16.34
CA GLU A 71 48.66 20.79 -17.78
C GLU A 71 47.59 19.91 -18.42
N THR A 72 47.04 20.46 -19.49
CA THR A 72 45.93 20.01 -20.31
C THR A 72 46.33 18.85 -21.22
N LEU A 73 45.61 17.73 -21.15
CA LEU A 73 45.42 16.86 -22.31
C LEU A 73 43.92 16.56 -22.46
N GLY A 74 43.36 17.17 -23.50
CA GLY A 74 41.97 17.01 -23.90
C GLY A 74 41.69 15.57 -24.34
N GLY A 75 40.76 14.94 -23.64
CA GLY A 75 40.10 13.71 -24.03
C GLY A 75 38.61 13.89 -23.78
N ASN A 76 37.89 14.22 -24.85
CA ASN A 76 36.46 14.49 -24.87
C ASN A 76 35.68 13.21 -24.48
N GLN A 77 35.52 12.94 -23.18
CA GLN A 77 34.52 11.99 -22.70
C GLN A 77 33.24 12.77 -22.42
N GLN A 78 32.49 13.03 -23.49
CA GLN A 78 31.05 13.20 -23.38
C GLN A 78 30.50 11.88 -22.83
N THR A 79 30.39 11.79 -21.51
CA THR A 79 29.49 10.85 -20.87
C THR A 79 28.09 11.25 -21.32
N HIS A 80 27.60 10.60 -22.39
CA HIS A 80 26.18 10.54 -22.73
C HIS A 80 25.47 9.81 -21.58
N THR A 81 25.32 10.51 -20.45
CA THR A 81 24.31 10.19 -19.47
C THR A 81 23.02 10.56 -20.19
N GLN A 82 22.38 9.60 -20.86
CA GLN A 82 21.01 9.81 -21.34
C GLN A 82 20.20 10.25 -20.13
N SER A 83 19.90 11.54 -20.05
CA SER A 83 19.09 12.09 -18.99
C SER A 83 17.75 11.37 -19.08
N GLN A 84 17.46 10.56 -18.05
CA GLN A 84 16.18 9.87 -17.99
C GLN A 84 15.07 10.91 -18.13
N PRO A 85 14.06 10.68 -19.00
CA PRO A 85 13.04 11.68 -19.27
C PRO A 85 12.35 12.05 -17.96
N ASP A 86 12.20 13.35 -17.70
CA ASP A 86 11.51 13.86 -16.53
C ASP A 86 10.02 13.50 -16.60
N LEU A 87 9.65 12.41 -15.93
CA LEU A 87 8.28 11.91 -15.88
C LEU A 87 7.35 12.81 -15.04
N SER A 88 7.87 13.86 -14.38
CA SER A 88 7.05 14.86 -13.70
C SER A 88 6.11 15.59 -14.67
N ALA A 89 6.53 15.74 -15.93
CA ALA A 89 5.71 16.33 -16.99
C ALA A 89 4.47 15.50 -17.35
N LEU A 90 4.48 14.19 -17.07
CA LEU A 90 3.34 13.29 -17.32
C LEU A 90 2.26 13.39 -16.24
N VAL A 91 2.59 13.92 -15.06
CA VAL A 91 1.66 14.10 -13.96
C VAL A 91 0.63 15.17 -14.34
N VAL A 92 -0.64 14.84 -14.16
CA VAL A 92 -1.76 15.76 -14.38
C VAL A 92 -1.59 16.96 -13.48
N LYS A 93 -1.55 18.15 -14.09
CA LYS A 93 -1.47 19.40 -13.33
C LYS A 93 -2.76 19.58 -12.52
N PRO A 94 -2.66 19.92 -11.23
CA PRO A 94 -3.82 20.27 -10.42
C PRO A 94 -4.66 21.35 -11.10
N GLY A 95 -5.98 21.17 -11.13
CA GLY A 95 -6.90 22.15 -11.71
C GLY A 95 -6.84 23.53 -11.04
N PRO A 96 -7.54 24.54 -11.60
CA PRO A 96 -7.55 25.90 -11.07
C PRO A 96 -8.17 25.98 -9.66
N LEU A 97 -9.17 25.14 -9.38
CA LEU A 97 -9.82 25.04 -8.07
C LEU A 97 -9.03 24.07 -7.15
N ARG A 98 -7.98 24.60 -6.51
CA ARG A 98 -7.15 23.85 -5.56
C ARG A 98 -6.78 24.68 -4.34
N ILE A 99 -6.56 23.99 -3.23
CA ILE A 99 -5.99 24.56 -2.01
C ILE A 99 -4.60 23.96 -1.82
N MET A 100 -3.61 24.78 -1.51
CA MET A 100 -2.27 24.30 -1.15
C MET A 100 -2.22 24.07 0.35
N PHE A 101 -1.92 22.84 0.78
CA PHE A 101 -1.74 22.51 2.18
C PHE A 101 -0.43 21.74 2.37
N LYS A 102 0.47 22.26 3.21
CA LYS A 102 1.82 21.72 3.44
C LYS A 102 2.58 21.41 2.12
N GLY A 103 2.51 22.34 1.17
CA GLY A 103 3.19 22.21 -0.13
C GLY A 103 2.54 21.23 -1.11
N LYS A 104 1.34 20.70 -0.80
CA LYS A 104 0.61 19.75 -1.67
C LYS A 104 -0.73 20.32 -2.10
N ALA A 105 -1.08 20.06 -3.36
CA ALA A 105 -2.37 20.46 -3.89
C ALA A 105 -3.47 19.50 -3.42
N ILE A 106 -4.53 20.07 -2.83
CA ILE A 106 -5.81 19.44 -2.60
C ILE A 106 -6.75 19.97 -3.67
N THR A 107 -7.09 19.13 -4.64
CA THR A 107 -7.98 19.48 -5.75
C THR A 107 -9.42 19.19 -5.39
N PHE A 108 -10.36 19.91 -6.04
CA PHE A 108 -11.78 19.58 -5.95
C PHE A 108 -12.05 18.11 -6.34
N THR A 109 -11.42 17.62 -7.42
CA THR A 109 -11.52 16.23 -7.85
C THR A 109 -11.07 15.25 -6.76
N GLY A 110 -9.96 15.53 -6.08
CA GLY A 110 -9.47 14.70 -4.99
C GLY A 110 -10.43 14.65 -3.81
N LEU A 111 -11.07 15.78 -3.48
CA LEU A 111 -12.12 15.85 -2.46
C LEU A 111 -13.37 15.06 -2.87
N CYS A 112 -13.76 15.09 -4.15
CA CYS A 112 -14.84 14.26 -4.66
C CYS A 112 -14.54 12.76 -4.52
N TYR A 113 -13.31 12.33 -4.81
CA TYR A 113 -12.89 10.93 -4.57
C TYR A 113 -13.06 10.53 -3.11
N LEU A 114 -12.61 11.38 -2.17
CA LEU A 114 -12.81 11.11 -0.74
C LEU A 114 -14.30 11.06 -0.38
N PHE A 115 -15.08 12.05 -0.82
CA PHE A 115 -16.50 12.13 -0.54
C PHE A 115 -17.22 10.85 -0.96
N TRP A 116 -17.05 10.41 -2.21
CA TRP A 116 -17.69 9.20 -2.71
C TRP A 116 -17.16 7.94 -2.01
N ALA A 117 -15.85 7.85 -1.77
CA ALA A 117 -15.27 6.74 -1.04
C ALA A 117 -15.88 6.59 0.36
N PHE A 118 -16.01 7.68 1.13
CA PHE A 118 -16.59 7.65 2.47
C PHE A 118 -18.11 7.46 2.45
N LEU A 119 -18.82 8.10 1.51
CA LEU A 119 -20.26 7.94 1.38
C LEU A 119 -20.62 6.47 1.11
N TRP A 120 -20.02 5.87 0.07
CA TRP A 120 -20.31 4.47 -0.26
C TRP A 120 -19.79 3.50 0.80
N CYS A 121 -18.71 3.83 1.51
CA CYS A 121 -18.26 3.06 2.67
C CYS A 121 -19.37 3.03 3.73
N GLY A 122 -19.85 4.21 4.15
CA GLY A 122 -20.92 4.36 5.12
C GLY A 122 -22.21 3.65 4.70
N LEU A 123 -22.64 3.81 3.45
CA LEU A 123 -23.83 3.14 2.91
C LEU A 123 -23.69 1.62 2.81
N SER A 124 -22.47 1.07 2.80
CA SER A 124 -22.24 -0.37 2.77
C SER A 124 -22.39 -1.04 4.14
N TYR A 125 -22.27 -0.29 5.25
CA TYR A 125 -22.28 -0.85 6.61
C TYR A 125 -23.52 -1.66 7.00
N PRO A 126 -24.74 -1.24 6.62
CA PRO A 126 -25.94 -2.03 6.87
C PRO A 126 -25.90 -3.44 6.26
N PHE A 127 -25.09 -3.66 5.22
CA PHE A 127 -24.86 -4.98 4.61
C PHE A 127 -23.59 -5.63 5.15
N LEU A 128 -22.53 -4.85 5.34
CA LEU A 128 -21.22 -5.30 5.78
C LEU A 128 -21.28 -5.98 7.16
N VAL A 129 -21.99 -5.38 8.13
CA VAL A 129 -22.03 -5.90 9.50
C VAL A 129 -22.84 -7.21 9.60
N PRO A 130 -24.08 -7.31 9.08
CA PRO A 130 -24.81 -8.58 9.09
C PRO A 130 -24.08 -9.69 8.32
N PHE A 131 -23.50 -9.39 7.16
CA PHE A 131 -22.73 -10.39 6.42
C PHE A 131 -21.44 -10.78 7.12
N TRP A 132 -20.79 -9.87 7.82
CA TRP A 132 -19.65 -10.22 8.67
C TRP A 132 -20.07 -11.17 9.80
N VAL A 133 -21.17 -10.89 10.50
CA VAL A 133 -21.72 -11.79 11.54
C VAL A 133 -22.10 -13.15 10.95
N TRP A 134 -22.75 -13.18 9.78
CA TRP A 134 -23.04 -14.42 9.05
C TRP A 134 -21.76 -15.20 8.74
N CYS A 135 -20.74 -14.54 8.20
CA CYS A 135 -19.46 -15.17 7.91
C CYS A 135 -18.82 -15.75 9.18
N LEU A 136 -18.94 -15.11 10.36
CA LEU A 136 -18.41 -15.70 11.59
C LEU A 136 -18.99 -17.08 11.91
N ALA A 137 -20.25 -17.33 11.53
CA ALA A 137 -20.92 -18.61 11.73
C ALA A 137 -20.67 -19.61 10.59
N PHE A 138 -20.67 -19.17 9.34
CA PHE A 138 -20.76 -20.06 8.16
C PHE A 138 -19.56 -19.99 7.19
N ASP A 139 -18.76 -18.92 7.24
CA ASP A 139 -17.66 -18.65 6.31
C ASP A 139 -16.54 -17.85 7.00
N ARG A 140 -16.08 -18.36 8.16
CA ARG A 140 -15.25 -17.58 9.09
C ARG A 140 -13.89 -17.23 8.49
N ASN A 141 -13.39 -18.13 7.64
CA ASN A 141 -12.07 -18.06 7.06
C ASN A 141 -12.05 -17.23 5.76
N CYS A 142 -13.01 -17.43 4.85
CA CYS A 142 -12.97 -16.74 3.55
C CYS A 142 -13.66 -15.38 3.60
N ARG A 143 -14.75 -15.25 4.37
CA ARG A 143 -15.54 -14.00 4.50
C ARG A 143 -15.99 -13.44 3.15
N CYS A 144 -16.42 -14.33 2.27
CA CYS A 144 -16.74 -14.07 0.88
C CYS A 144 -17.75 -12.93 0.69
N LEU A 145 -18.82 -12.92 1.49
CA LEU A 145 -19.86 -11.89 1.40
C LEU A 145 -19.34 -10.51 1.79
N VAL A 146 -18.41 -10.44 2.75
CA VAL A 146 -17.77 -9.18 3.16
C VAL A 146 -16.90 -8.65 2.02
N ASP A 147 -16.15 -9.51 1.35
CA ASP A 147 -15.34 -9.11 0.18
C ASP A 147 -16.18 -8.58 -0.96
N GLU A 148 -17.36 -9.17 -1.23
CA GLU A 148 -18.28 -8.68 -2.26
C GLU A 148 -18.78 -7.27 -1.92
N VAL A 149 -19.18 -7.02 -0.67
CA VAL A 149 -19.62 -5.69 -0.24
C VAL A 149 -18.48 -4.67 -0.39
N VAL A 150 -17.25 -5.03 -0.01
CA VAL A 150 -16.07 -4.16 -0.17
C VAL A 150 -15.75 -3.91 -1.65
N SER A 151 -15.89 -4.92 -2.51
CA SER A 151 -15.70 -4.78 -3.97
C SER A 151 -16.74 -3.85 -4.58
N ILE A 152 -18.02 -4.00 -4.21
CA ILE A 152 -19.12 -3.13 -4.65
C ILE A 152 -18.87 -1.70 -4.17
N TRP A 153 -18.50 -1.51 -2.90
CA TRP A 153 -18.13 -0.21 -2.36
C TRP A 153 -17.01 0.45 -3.20
N ALA A 154 -15.91 -0.25 -3.44
CA ALA A 154 -14.80 0.27 -4.26
C ALA A 154 -15.27 0.62 -5.68
N ARG A 155 -16.06 -0.25 -6.32
CA ARG A 155 -16.61 -0.03 -7.67
C ARG A 155 -17.50 1.21 -7.73
N LEU A 156 -18.46 1.34 -6.82
CA LEU A 156 -19.40 2.47 -6.80
C LEU A 156 -18.69 3.80 -6.52
N SER A 157 -17.69 3.79 -5.63
CA SER A 157 -16.84 4.96 -5.36
C SER A 157 -16.16 5.47 -6.63
N MET A 158 -15.64 4.54 -7.44
CA MET A 158 -14.94 4.89 -8.67
C MET A 158 -15.90 5.27 -9.80
N LEU A 159 -17.02 4.57 -9.97
CA LEU A 159 -18.03 4.90 -10.98
C LEU A 159 -18.68 6.27 -10.73
N SER A 160 -18.83 6.68 -9.47
CA SER A 160 -19.34 8.02 -9.11
C SER A 160 -18.39 9.15 -9.50
N MET A 161 -17.12 8.82 -9.74
CA MET A 161 -16.11 9.72 -10.31
C MET A 161 -16.01 9.60 -11.83
N PHE A 162 -16.94 8.89 -12.48
CA PHE A 162 -16.89 8.56 -13.91
C PHE A 162 -15.62 7.82 -14.32
N TYR A 163 -14.96 7.15 -13.37
CA TYR A 163 -13.81 6.31 -13.64
C TYR A 163 -14.25 4.89 -13.97
N LYS A 164 -13.75 4.38 -15.11
CA LYS A 164 -13.87 2.98 -15.49
C LYS A 164 -12.60 2.58 -16.25
N PRO A 165 -11.76 1.68 -15.72
CA PRO A 165 -10.56 1.25 -16.41
C PRO A 165 -10.94 0.33 -17.58
N LYS A 166 -10.09 0.28 -18.61
CA LYS A 166 -10.12 -0.80 -19.59
C LYS A 166 -9.62 -2.07 -18.92
N VAL A 167 -10.47 -3.09 -18.84
CA VAL A 167 -10.11 -4.40 -18.27
C VAL A 167 -9.81 -5.37 -19.41
N GLU A 168 -8.61 -5.96 -19.38
CA GLU A 168 -8.12 -6.89 -20.39
C GLU A 168 -7.68 -8.22 -19.74
N GLY A 169 -7.78 -9.33 -20.47
CA GLY A 169 -7.28 -10.63 -20.02
C GLY A 169 -8.18 -11.33 -19.00
N LEU A 170 -9.50 -11.07 -19.01
CA LEU A 170 -10.44 -11.75 -18.11
C LEU A 170 -10.44 -13.27 -18.30
N GLU A 171 -10.17 -13.73 -19.52
CA GLU A 171 -9.98 -15.13 -19.91
C GLU A 171 -8.79 -15.81 -19.22
N ASN A 172 -7.81 -15.03 -18.75
CA ASN A 172 -6.64 -15.54 -18.04
C ASN A 172 -6.94 -15.85 -16.56
N LEU A 173 -8.11 -15.47 -16.05
CA LEU A 173 -8.43 -15.71 -14.66
C LEU A 173 -8.66 -17.21 -14.41
N PRO A 174 -7.99 -17.79 -13.40
CA PRO A 174 -8.27 -19.15 -12.95
C PRO A 174 -9.75 -19.35 -12.54
N PRO A 175 -10.22 -20.60 -12.43
CA PRO A 175 -11.51 -20.94 -11.84
C PRO A 175 -11.76 -20.17 -10.53
N LYS A 176 -13.00 -19.80 -10.27
CA LYS A 176 -13.34 -18.90 -9.14
C LYS A 176 -13.04 -19.51 -7.76
N ASP A 177 -13.07 -20.83 -7.68
CA ASP A 177 -12.76 -21.65 -6.51
C ASP A 177 -11.25 -21.88 -6.32
N GLU A 178 -10.43 -21.53 -7.30
CA GLU A 178 -8.99 -21.67 -7.19
C GLU A 178 -8.36 -20.49 -6.43
N THR A 179 -7.55 -20.82 -5.43
CA THR A 179 -6.80 -19.82 -4.65
C THR A 179 -5.49 -19.47 -5.34
N VAL A 180 -5.27 -18.17 -5.57
CA VAL A 180 -4.06 -17.65 -6.23
C VAL A 180 -3.49 -16.42 -5.52
N VAL A 181 -2.26 -16.06 -5.89
CA VAL A 181 -1.69 -14.76 -5.54
C VAL A 181 -1.78 -13.82 -6.74
N PHE A 182 -2.51 -12.73 -6.62
CA PHE A 182 -2.45 -11.64 -7.59
C PHE A 182 -1.23 -10.77 -7.31
N MET A 183 -0.40 -10.54 -8.32
CA MET A 183 0.78 -9.68 -8.21
C MET A 183 0.68 -8.51 -9.18
N ALA A 184 0.52 -7.30 -8.64
CA ALA A 184 0.36 -6.08 -9.43
C ALA A 184 1.49 -5.09 -9.19
N ASN A 185 1.85 -4.28 -10.20
CA ASN A 185 2.72 -3.12 -9.98
C ASN A 185 2.03 -2.07 -9.10
N HIS A 186 2.81 -1.23 -8.41
CA HIS A 186 2.32 -0.25 -7.45
C HIS A 186 2.81 1.16 -7.74
N GLN A 187 1.89 2.05 -8.09
CA GLN A 187 2.19 3.41 -8.53
C GLN A 187 1.29 4.46 -7.89
N SER A 188 0.10 4.06 -7.42
CA SER A 188 -0.93 4.99 -6.98
C SER A 188 -1.71 4.45 -5.79
N PHE A 189 -2.44 5.34 -5.11
CA PHE A 189 -3.50 4.91 -4.22
C PHE A 189 -4.70 4.35 -5.00
N LEU A 190 -4.92 4.84 -6.24
CA LEU A 190 -5.98 4.37 -7.12
C LEU A 190 -5.82 2.89 -7.51
N ASP A 191 -4.62 2.31 -7.39
CA ASP A 191 -4.37 0.90 -7.63
C ASP A 191 -5.31 0.01 -6.80
N ILE A 192 -5.50 0.36 -5.53
CA ILE A 192 -6.32 -0.41 -4.58
C ILE A 192 -7.79 -0.39 -5.01
N PHE A 193 -8.33 0.79 -5.32
CA PHE A 193 -9.72 0.91 -5.77
C PHE A 193 -9.94 0.26 -7.14
N THR A 194 -8.93 0.34 -8.02
CA THR A 194 -8.97 -0.27 -9.35
C THR A 194 -9.03 -1.79 -9.25
N LEU A 195 -8.14 -2.39 -8.46
CA LEU A 195 -8.14 -3.84 -8.22
C LEU A 195 -9.42 -4.27 -7.50
N SER A 196 -9.76 -3.65 -6.36
CA SER A 196 -10.93 -4.05 -5.57
C SER A 196 -12.26 -3.89 -6.33
N GLY A 197 -12.38 -2.86 -7.16
CA GLY A 197 -13.61 -2.56 -7.90
C GLY A 197 -13.74 -3.32 -9.22
N PHE A 198 -12.63 -3.61 -9.91
CA PHE A 198 -12.65 -4.05 -11.32
C PHE A 198 -11.93 -5.36 -11.61
N LEU A 199 -11.14 -5.92 -10.67
CA LEU A 199 -10.70 -7.31 -10.76
C LEU A 199 -11.83 -8.21 -10.22
N PRO A 200 -12.49 -9.05 -11.04
CA PRO A 200 -13.69 -9.79 -10.62
C PRO A 200 -13.33 -11.05 -9.81
N ARG A 201 -12.54 -10.88 -8.75
CA ARG A 201 -12.07 -11.92 -7.84
C ARG A 201 -12.02 -11.37 -6.42
N ARG A 202 -12.27 -12.25 -5.46
CA ARG A 202 -12.12 -11.96 -4.03
C ARG A 202 -10.67 -12.19 -3.63
N PHE A 203 -10.10 -11.30 -2.84
CA PHE A 203 -8.75 -11.46 -2.34
C PHE A 203 -8.51 -10.60 -1.09
N LYS A 204 -7.48 -10.95 -0.33
CA LYS A 204 -7.02 -10.17 0.82
C LYS A 204 -5.79 -9.34 0.45
N TYR A 205 -5.69 -8.13 0.99
CA TYR A 205 -4.47 -7.33 0.88
C TYR A 205 -3.52 -7.60 2.04
N ILE A 206 -2.23 -7.41 1.79
CA ILE A 206 -1.24 -7.13 2.82
C ILE A 206 -1.09 -5.60 2.91
N SER A 207 -1.66 -4.99 3.95
CA SER A 207 -1.76 -3.53 4.10
C SER A 207 -1.05 -3.00 5.34
N LYS A 208 -0.59 -1.75 5.28
CA LYS A 208 0.07 -1.09 6.40
C LYS A 208 -0.88 -0.95 7.59
N VAL A 209 -0.39 -1.21 8.81
CA VAL A 209 -1.22 -1.15 10.03
C VAL A 209 -1.92 0.20 10.21
N GLU A 210 -1.30 1.29 9.76
CA GLU A 210 -1.86 2.64 9.89
C GLU A 210 -3.14 2.81 9.06
N ILE A 211 -3.27 2.10 7.93
CA ILE A 211 -4.48 2.15 7.10
C ILE A 211 -5.64 1.44 7.80
N LEU A 212 -5.36 0.34 8.52
CA LEU A 212 -6.37 -0.37 9.30
C LEU A 212 -6.87 0.43 10.52
N ARG A 213 -6.20 1.54 10.87
CA ARG A 213 -6.62 2.45 11.95
C ARG A 213 -7.53 3.58 11.47
N ILE A 214 -7.70 3.75 10.16
CA ILE A 214 -8.59 4.77 9.61
C ILE A 214 -10.04 4.37 9.96
N PRO A 215 -10.84 5.24 10.60
CA PRO A 215 -12.24 4.93 10.89
C PRO A 215 -13.02 4.60 9.62
N LEU A 216 -14.03 3.73 9.76
CA LEU A 216 -14.79 3.14 8.66
C LEU A 216 -13.93 2.24 7.75
N ILE A 217 -13.00 2.81 7.00
CA ILE A 217 -12.14 2.07 6.05
C ILE A 217 -11.42 0.91 6.76
N GLY A 218 -10.73 1.21 7.86
CA GLY A 218 -9.98 0.22 8.62
C GLY A 218 -10.85 -0.85 9.26
N TRP A 219 -12.06 -0.51 9.72
CA TRP A 219 -13.02 -1.49 10.23
C TRP A 219 -13.50 -2.43 9.12
N ALA A 220 -13.84 -1.90 7.95
CA ALA A 220 -14.23 -2.71 6.80
C ALA A 220 -13.10 -3.65 6.35
N MET A 221 -11.86 -3.17 6.33
CA MET A 221 -10.69 -4.00 6.05
C MET A 221 -10.46 -5.11 7.09
N ASN A 222 -10.72 -4.83 8.37
CA ASN A 222 -10.65 -5.83 9.44
C ASN A 222 -11.76 -6.87 9.31
N PHE A 223 -13.00 -6.45 8.98
CA PHE A 223 -14.11 -7.36 8.71
C PHE A 223 -13.81 -8.25 7.50
N ALA A 224 -13.22 -7.69 6.44
CA ALA A 224 -12.79 -8.46 5.27
C ALA A 224 -11.61 -9.41 5.58
N GLY A 225 -10.90 -9.24 6.70
CA GLY A 225 -9.78 -10.12 7.06
C GLY A 225 -8.51 -9.83 6.27
N HIS A 226 -8.27 -8.57 5.90
CA HIS A 226 -6.97 -8.16 5.34
C HIS A 226 -5.84 -8.28 6.36
N ILE A 227 -4.63 -8.50 5.86
CA ILE A 227 -3.45 -8.79 6.68
C ILE A 227 -2.69 -7.48 6.96
N ALA A 228 -2.44 -7.17 8.23
CA ALA A 228 -1.76 -5.94 8.63
C ALA A 228 -0.24 -6.13 8.77
N ILE A 229 0.56 -5.24 8.16
CA ILE A 229 2.01 -5.24 8.24
C ILE A 229 2.57 -3.95 8.89
N GLN A 230 3.47 -4.12 9.85
CA GLN A 230 4.37 -3.08 10.36
C GLN A 230 5.76 -3.28 9.75
N ARG A 231 6.05 -2.56 8.68
CA ARG A 231 7.26 -2.81 7.86
C ARG A 231 8.57 -2.61 8.62
N ALA A 232 8.61 -1.74 9.63
CA ALA A 232 9.81 -1.51 10.44
C ALA A 232 10.11 -2.65 11.44
N SER A 233 9.15 -3.56 11.68
CA SER A 233 9.28 -4.66 12.64
C SER A 233 9.54 -5.98 11.93
N VAL A 234 10.71 -6.58 12.15
CA VAL A 234 11.05 -7.91 11.63
C VAL A 234 10.06 -8.96 12.11
N ALA A 235 9.67 -8.92 13.39
CA ALA A 235 8.67 -9.82 13.96
C ALA A 235 7.33 -9.70 13.23
N SER A 236 6.89 -8.47 12.91
CA SER A 236 5.67 -8.25 12.14
C SER A 236 5.78 -8.81 10.70
N GLN A 237 6.93 -8.65 10.04
CA GLN A 237 7.13 -9.21 8.70
C GLN A 237 7.04 -10.75 8.70
N ILE A 238 7.63 -11.41 9.72
CA ILE A 238 7.54 -12.87 9.88
C ILE A 238 6.09 -13.30 10.14
N GLN A 239 5.36 -12.57 10.97
CA GLN A 239 3.95 -12.87 11.24
C GLN A 239 3.09 -12.74 9.98
N VAL A 240 3.24 -11.63 9.23
CA VAL A 240 2.55 -11.41 7.95
C VAL A 240 2.83 -12.52 6.96
N PHE A 241 4.06 -13.00 6.90
CA PHE A 241 4.43 -14.12 6.05
C PHE A 241 3.65 -15.39 6.40
N ARG A 242 3.52 -15.70 7.69
CA ARG A 242 2.73 -16.84 8.19
C ARG A 242 1.25 -16.65 7.91
N ASP A 243 0.71 -15.46 8.19
CA ASP A 243 -0.70 -15.13 8.01
C ASP A 243 -1.11 -15.18 6.54
N ALA A 244 -0.26 -14.70 5.63
CA ALA A 244 -0.51 -14.78 4.19
C ALA A 244 -0.55 -16.22 3.68
N ILE A 245 0.39 -17.06 4.11
CA ILE A 245 0.38 -18.49 3.76
C ILE A 245 -0.86 -19.18 4.33
N LYS A 246 -1.21 -18.89 5.59
CA LYS A 246 -2.41 -19.45 6.22
C LYS A 246 -3.67 -19.03 5.45
N SER A 247 -3.81 -17.74 5.14
CA SER A 247 -4.92 -17.18 4.36
C SER A 247 -5.07 -17.92 3.03
N LEU A 248 -3.98 -18.11 2.29
CA LEU A 248 -3.98 -18.87 1.03
C LEU A 248 -4.42 -20.33 1.23
N LYS A 249 -3.91 -20.99 2.27
CA LYS A 249 -4.31 -22.38 2.59
C LYS A 249 -5.76 -22.50 3.04
N ASP A 250 -6.31 -21.45 3.63
CA ASP A 250 -7.72 -21.37 4.04
C ASP A 250 -8.67 -21.10 2.85
N GLY A 251 -8.17 -20.98 1.62
CA GLY A 251 -8.99 -20.74 0.42
C GLY A 251 -9.11 -19.27 0.00
N ASN A 252 -8.33 -18.37 0.60
CA ASN A 252 -8.36 -16.94 0.24
C ASN A 252 -7.25 -16.59 -0.73
N SER A 253 -7.60 -16.06 -1.91
CA SER A 253 -6.60 -15.40 -2.76
C SER A 253 -6.02 -14.16 -2.06
N VAL A 254 -4.79 -13.80 -2.40
CA VAL A 254 -4.10 -12.64 -1.81
C VAL A 254 -3.58 -11.74 -2.92
N CYS A 255 -3.81 -10.43 -2.81
CA CYS A 255 -3.22 -9.43 -3.69
C CYS A 255 -2.00 -8.79 -3.04
N ILE A 256 -0.86 -8.85 -3.72
CA ILE A 256 0.42 -8.35 -3.24
C ILE A 256 1.03 -7.42 -4.30
N PHE A 257 1.60 -6.32 -3.83
CA PHE A 257 2.45 -5.45 -4.65
C PHE A 257 3.92 -5.86 -4.47
N PRO A 258 4.54 -6.59 -5.40
CA PRO A 258 5.83 -7.21 -5.17
C PRO A 258 6.98 -6.22 -5.08
N GLU A 259 6.80 -4.98 -5.53
CA GLU A 259 7.72 -3.85 -5.33
C GLU A 259 7.85 -3.44 -3.85
N GLY A 260 6.80 -3.69 -3.06
CA GLY A 260 6.73 -3.35 -1.65
C GLY A 260 6.58 -1.85 -1.34
N SER A 261 6.58 -0.96 -2.33
CA SER A 261 6.26 0.47 -2.19
C SER A 261 5.78 1.03 -3.52
N ARG A 262 5.07 2.16 -3.48
CA ARG A 262 4.73 2.89 -4.71
C ARG A 262 6.00 3.45 -5.36
N THR A 263 6.08 3.38 -6.68
CA THR A 263 7.11 4.09 -7.44
C THR A 263 7.03 5.60 -7.25
N ARG A 264 8.19 6.27 -7.28
CA ARG A 264 8.31 7.73 -7.15
C ARG A 264 8.36 8.45 -8.49
N ASP A 265 8.77 7.76 -9.54
CA ASP A 265 8.95 8.29 -10.89
C ASP A 265 7.90 7.75 -11.88
N GLY A 266 7.13 6.74 -11.50
CA GLY A 266 6.09 6.13 -12.34
C GLY A 266 6.53 4.84 -13.04
N ARG A 267 7.82 4.50 -12.99
CA ARG A 267 8.36 3.22 -13.49
C ARG A 267 8.19 2.11 -12.46
N MET A 268 7.93 0.90 -12.93
CA MET A 268 7.91 -0.28 -12.07
C MET A 268 9.27 -0.48 -11.40
N LEU A 269 9.27 -0.64 -10.08
CA LEU A 269 10.45 -0.89 -9.26
C LEU A 269 10.90 -2.36 -9.37
N PRO A 270 12.14 -2.67 -8.92
CA PRO A 270 12.55 -4.05 -8.72
C PRO A 270 11.61 -4.79 -7.78
N LEU A 271 11.25 -6.02 -8.17
CA LEU A 271 10.40 -6.88 -7.36
C LEU A 271 11.18 -7.41 -6.15
N LYS A 272 10.49 -7.72 -5.05
CA LYS A 272 11.07 -8.32 -3.84
C LYS A 272 10.80 -9.81 -3.77
N LYS A 273 11.73 -10.55 -3.18
CA LYS A 273 11.69 -12.01 -3.02
C LYS A 273 10.49 -12.54 -2.21
N GLY A 274 10.17 -11.88 -1.10
CA GLY A 274 9.19 -12.35 -0.10
C GLY A 274 7.83 -12.79 -0.67
N PRO A 275 7.15 -11.97 -1.49
CA PRO A 275 5.90 -12.34 -2.18
C PRO A 275 5.96 -13.67 -2.94
N PHE A 276 7.07 -13.96 -3.62
CA PHE A 276 7.26 -15.21 -4.37
C PHE A 276 7.45 -16.40 -3.43
N THR A 277 8.17 -16.20 -2.33
CA THR A 277 8.30 -17.21 -1.29
C THR A 277 6.95 -17.54 -0.64
N ILE A 278 6.06 -16.55 -0.46
CA ILE A 278 4.68 -16.77 0.03
C ILE A 278 3.92 -17.68 -0.94
N ALA A 279 3.87 -17.32 -2.23
CA ALA A 279 3.14 -18.09 -3.23
C ALA A 279 3.67 -19.53 -3.35
N LYS A 280 5.00 -19.70 -3.39
CA LYS A 280 5.65 -21.01 -3.50
C LYS A 280 5.43 -21.88 -2.25
N ARG A 281 5.48 -21.32 -1.04
CA ARG A 281 5.20 -22.09 0.20
C ARG A 281 3.72 -22.41 0.38
N ALA A 282 2.83 -21.58 -0.15
CA ALA A 282 1.40 -21.88 -0.20
C ALA A 282 1.08 -22.91 -1.29
N GLY A 283 1.96 -23.10 -2.28
CA GLY A 283 1.75 -24.05 -3.38
C GLY A 283 0.70 -23.57 -4.39
N VAL A 284 0.53 -22.25 -4.52
CA VAL A 284 -0.49 -21.62 -5.37
C VAL A 284 0.14 -20.94 -6.56
N ARG A 285 -0.65 -20.69 -7.61
CA ARG A 285 -0.22 -19.96 -8.81
C ARG A 285 -0.18 -18.46 -8.56
N ILE A 286 0.58 -17.76 -9.40
CA ILE A 286 0.62 -16.31 -9.40
C ILE A 286 -0.10 -15.80 -10.65
N VAL A 287 -1.02 -14.86 -10.48
CA VAL A 287 -1.66 -14.14 -11.59
C VAL A 287 -1.06 -12.73 -11.64
N PRO A 288 -0.18 -12.43 -12.61
CA PRO A 288 0.36 -11.08 -12.77
C PRO A 288 -0.72 -10.13 -13.26
N VAL A 289 -0.67 -8.87 -12.79
CA VAL A 289 -1.59 -7.82 -13.21
C VAL A 289 -0.80 -6.55 -13.51
N SER A 290 -1.04 -5.93 -14.67
CA SER A 290 -0.52 -4.61 -14.99
C SER A 290 -1.58 -3.55 -14.75
N LEU A 291 -1.20 -2.51 -14.01
CA LEU A 291 -1.96 -1.29 -13.83
C LEU A 291 -1.26 -0.18 -14.62
N GLY A 292 -1.95 0.40 -15.59
CA GLY A 292 -1.42 1.47 -16.45
C GLY A 292 -1.98 2.85 -16.10
N GLU A 293 -1.20 3.89 -16.37
CA GLU A 293 -1.58 5.31 -16.39
C GLU A 293 -1.96 5.97 -15.03
N LEU A 294 -2.22 5.20 -13.97
CA LEU A 294 -2.70 5.72 -12.68
C LEU A 294 -1.74 6.68 -11.96
N PHE A 295 -0.42 6.54 -12.17
CA PHE A 295 0.60 7.40 -11.59
C PHE A 295 0.38 8.87 -11.97
N ARG A 296 -0.03 9.13 -13.22
CA ARG A 296 -0.23 10.49 -13.73
C ARG A 296 -1.31 11.24 -12.95
N TYR A 297 -2.30 10.52 -12.44
CA TYR A 297 -3.45 11.08 -11.76
C TYR A 297 -3.29 11.12 -10.24
N ASN A 298 -2.52 10.20 -9.65
CA ASN A 298 -2.27 10.22 -8.23
C ASN A 298 -0.87 9.66 -7.90
N PRO A 299 0.19 10.44 -8.15
CA PRO A 299 1.53 10.09 -7.75
C PRO A 299 1.68 10.17 -6.23
N PRO A 300 2.69 9.53 -5.60
CA PRO A 300 2.85 9.55 -4.14
C PRO A 300 3.06 10.94 -3.53
N SER A 301 3.49 11.91 -4.34
CA SER A 301 3.61 13.32 -3.93
C SER A 301 2.24 13.95 -3.66
N ALA A 302 1.20 13.54 -4.38
CA ALA A 302 -0.18 14.00 -4.19
C ALA A 302 -0.89 13.19 -3.10
N TRP A 303 -1.56 13.88 -2.17
CA TRP A 303 -2.36 13.21 -1.15
C TRP A 303 -3.65 12.61 -1.69
N LEU A 304 -4.26 13.28 -2.67
CA LEU A 304 -5.51 12.87 -3.32
C LEU A 304 -5.33 12.87 -4.84
N PRO A 305 -6.21 12.16 -5.58
CA PRO A 305 -6.19 12.20 -7.03
C PRO A 305 -6.35 13.62 -7.59
N LEU A 306 -5.51 13.94 -8.57
CA LEU A 306 -5.44 15.24 -9.22
C LEU A 306 -6.44 15.38 -10.38
N GLY A 307 -6.91 14.25 -10.91
CA GLY A 307 -7.84 14.17 -12.03
C GLY A 307 -8.52 12.80 -12.10
N ILE A 308 -9.45 12.64 -13.04
CA ILE A 308 -10.11 11.36 -13.33
C ILE A 308 -9.30 10.64 -14.42
N PRO A 309 -8.77 9.43 -14.17
CA PRO A 309 -8.07 8.67 -15.20
C PRO A 309 -9.00 8.27 -16.34
N LYS A 310 -8.63 8.61 -17.57
CA LYS A 310 -9.39 8.28 -18.80
C LYS A 310 -8.81 7.10 -19.57
N ASP A 311 -7.54 6.83 -19.34
CA ASP A 311 -6.68 5.89 -20.05
C ASP A 311 -6.19 4.75 -19.13
N ALA A 312 -6.77 4.61 -17.94
CA ALA A 312 -6.40 3.55 -17.01
C ALA A 312 -6.68 2.16 -17.58
N VAL A 313 -5.68 1.28 -17.47
CA VAL A 313 -5.75 -0.12 -17.90
C VAL A 313 -5.51 -1.03 -16.71
N LEU A 314 -6.34 -2.06 -16.58
CA LEU A 314 -6.14 -3.22 -15.71
C LEU A 314 -6.00 -4.44 -16.63
N LYS A 315 -4.78 -4.92 -16.81
CA LYS A 315 -4.49 -6.10 -17.65
C LYS A 315 -4.13 -7.29 -16.79
N ILE A 316 -4.87 -8.38 -16.95
CA ILE A 316 -4.67 -9.64 -16.26
C ILE A 316 -3.87 -10.57 -17.18
N HIS A 317 -2.76 -11.10 -16.69
CA HIS A 317 -1.87 -11.96 -17.47
C HIS A 317 -2.13 -13.44 -17.20
N PRO A 318 -1.70 -14.35 -18.09
CA PRO A 318 -1.78 -15.78 -17.85
C PRO A 318 -1.16 -16.18 -16.50
N PRO A 319 -1.79 -17.13 -15.77
CA PRO A 319 -1.28 -17.59 -14.48
C PRO A 319 0.07 -18.29 -14.64
N ILE A 320 0.97 -18.05 -13.71
CA ILE A 320 2.31 -18.64 -13.65
C ILE A 320 2.33 -19.66 -12.53
N GLU A 321 2.68 -20.89 -12.89
CA GLU A 321 2.90 -21.99 -11.95
C GLU A 321 4.08 -21.70 -11.03
N THR A 322 3.93 -22.00 -9.73
CA THR A 322 5.05 -21.94 -8.77
C THR A 322 5.73 -23.29 -8.59
N LYS A 323 5.00 -24.39 -8.82
CA LYS A 323 5.50 -25.75 -8.71
C LYS A 323 6.50 -26.05 -9.84
N GLY A 324 7.59 -26.72 -9.50
CA GLY A 324 8.61 -27.13 -10.47
C GLY A 324 9.52 -26.00 -10.98
N LYS A 325 9.33 -24.76 -10.55
CA LYS A 325 10.15 -23.61 -10.96
C LYS A 325 11.01 -23.06 -9.82
N SER A 326 12.17 -22.51 -10.20
CA SER A 326 12.99 -21.77 -9.24
C SER A 326 12.31 -20.45 -8.89
N GLU A 327 12.59 -19.90 -7.70
CA GLU A 327 11.95 -18.64 -7.31
C GLU A 327 12.40 -17.45 -8.18
N ALA A 328 13.66 -17.44 -8.61
CA ALA A 328 14.19 -16.45 -9.53
C ALA A 328 13.51 -16.52 -10.91
N GLU A 329 13.26 -17.73 -11.41
CA GLU A 329 12.54 -17.94 -12.67
C GLU A 329 11.10 -17.42 -12.58
N VAL A 330 10.36 -17.78 -11.53
CA VAL A 330 8.98 -17.29 -11.32
C VAL A 330 8.97 -15.76 -11.21
N MET A 331 9.91 -15.19 -10.47
CA MET A 331 10.04 -13.75 -10.30
C MET A 331 10.30 -13.03 -11.62
N GLU A 332 11.15 -13.58 -12.48
CA GLU A 332 11.43 -13.01 -13.80
C GLU A 332 10.23 -13.14 -14.74
N LEU A 333 9.54 -14.28 -14.75
CA LEU A 333 8.31 -14.45 -15.54
C LEU A 333 7.23 -13.45 -15.14
N VAL A 334 7.04 -13.22 -13.83
CA VAL A 334 6.09 -12.22 -13.32
C VAL A 334 6.53 -10.81 -13.72
N ARG A 335 7.82 -10.49 -13.62
CA ARG A 335 8.36 -9.19 -14.04
C ARG A 335 8.11 -8.94 -15.53
N ILE A 336 8.40 -9.91 -16.38
CA ILE A 336 8.16 -9.85 -17.84
C ILE A 336 6.68 -9.66 -18.13
N ALA A 337 5.82 -10.47 -17.52
CA ALA A 337 4.37 -10.38 -17.69
C ALA A 337 3.85 -8.98 -17.33
N ILE A 338 4.16 -8.48 -16.12
CA ILE A 338 3.72 -7.14 -15.70
C ILE A 338 4.26 -6.06 -16.65
N ASN A 339 5.55 -6.10 -17.02
CA ASN A 339 6.12 -5.13 -17.97
C ASN A 339 5.43 -5.15 -19.35
N SER A 340 5.04 -6.32 -19.85
CA SER A 340 4.38 -6.46 -21.16
C SER A 340 3.02 -5.76 -21.23
N GLY A 341 2.38 -5.52 -20.09
CA GLY A 341 1.10 -4.82 -19.99
C GLY A 341 1.22 -3.34 -19.62
N LEU A 342 2.42 -2.83 -19.40
CA LEU A 342 2.65 -1.42 -19.05
C LEU A 342 2.99 -0.60 -20.30
N PRO A 343 2.60 0.69 -20.35
CA PRO A 343 3.10 1.62 -21.36
C PRO A 343 4.61 1.82 -21.19
N ASP A 344 5.31 2.17 -22.27
CA ASP A 344 6.78 2.18 -22.31
C ASP A 344 7.42 3.05 -21.22
N TRP A 345 6.80 4.17 -20.88
CA TRP A 345 7.29 5.08 -19.85
C TRP A 345 7.16 4.51 -18.41
N GLN A 346 6.32 3.49 -18.19
CA GLN A 346 6.14 2.82 -16.89
C GLN A 346 6.93 1.52 -16.75
N LYS A 347 7.47 0.98 -17.85
CA LYS A 347 8.21 -0.28 -17.81
C LYS A 347 9.45 -0.13 -16.92
N ALA A 348 9.73 -1.18 -16.15
CA ALA A 348 11.02 -1.31 -15.50
C ALA A 348 12.10 -1.50 -16.57
N PRO A 349 13.24 -0.78 -16.50
CA PRO A 349 14.36 -0.97 -17.41
C PRO A 349 14.85 -2.42 -17.39
N SER A 350 15.44 -2.88 -18.49
CA SER A 350 15.95 -4.25 -18.55
C SER A 350 17.06 -4.45 -17.51
N PRO A 351 17.22 -5.64 -16.91
CA PRO A 351 18.31 -5.90 -15.97
C PRO A 351 19.71 -5.61 -16.56
N THR A 352 19.83 -5.68 -17.89
CA THR A 352 21.04 -5.42 -18.68
C THR A 352 21.33 -3.94 -18.96
N GLU A 353 20.36 -3.04 -18.79
CA GLU A 353 20.53 -1.58 -18.97
C GLU A 353 21.21 -0.89 -17.77
N LYS A 354 21.54 -1.64 -16.71
CA LYS A 354 22.32 -1.13 -15.57
C LYS A 354 23.81 -1.42 -15.73
N LYS A 355 24.42 -0.92 -16.81
CA LYS A 355 25.88 -0.88 -16.95
C LYS A 355 26.35 0.55 -17.19
#